data_AF-A0A1H2ZME2-F1
#
_entry.id   AF-A0A1H2ZME2-F1
#
_cell.length_a   1.000
_cell.length_b   1.000
_cell.length_c   1.000
_cell.angle_alpha   90.00
_cell.angle_beta   90.00
_cell.angle_gamma   90.00
#
_symmetry.space_group_name_H-M   'P 1'
#
loop_
_entity.id
_entity.type
_entity.pdbx_description
1 polymer ?
#
loop_
_entity_poly.entity_id
_entity_poly.type
_entity_poly.pdbx_seq_one_letter_code
_entity_poly.pdbx_strand_id
1 'polypeptide(L)' 'MKERGEIASPAKATEAPELPDDFWETAQVELPKTKKAVSMRVDPDILEFFKSQGGGHLTKMHSVLRAYVDAHKKLSAE' A
#
# COMPACT_ATOMS: atom_id res chain seq x y z
N MET A 1 23.21 4.22 -4.63
CA MET A 1 22.78 4.36 -6.03
C MET A 1 23.95 3.95 -6.91
N LYS A 2 23.76 3.02 -7.86
CA LYS A 2 24.71 2.80 -8.96
C LYS A 2 24.08 3.35 -10.24
N GLU A 3 24.88 4.07 -11.02
CA GLU A 3 24.47 5.03 -12.07
C GLU A 3 23.89 4.42 -13.36
N ARG A 4 23.26 3.24 -13.32
CA ARG A 4 22.68 2.62 -14.52
C ARG A 4 21.45 1.76 -14.27
N GLY A 5 20.63 2.02 -13.25
CA GLY A 5 19.33 1.33 -13.10
C GLY A 5 19.35 -0.21 -13.07
N GLU A 6 20.53 -0.83 -12.94
CA GLU A 6 20.69 -2.27 -12.89
C GLU A 6 20.31 -2.73 -11.48
N ILE A 7 19.12 -3.32 -11.37
CA ILE A 7 18.74 -4.09 -10.20
C ILE A 7 19.66 -5.31 -10.12
N ALA A 8 20.52 -5.36 -9.11
CA ALA A 8 21.24 -6.57 -8.80
C ALA A 8 20.21 -7.61 -8.35
N SER A 9 19.91 -8.60 -9.18
CA SER A 9 19.11 -9.75 -8.76
C SER A 9 19.77 -10.39 -7.54
N PRO A 10 19.06 -10.57 -6.41
CA PRO A 10 19.65 -11.20 -5.25
C PRO A 10 20.10 -12.62 -5.64
N ALA A 11 21.38 -12.91 -5.42
CA ALA A 11 22.08 -14.12 -5.88
C ALA A 11 21.63 -15.45 -5.23
N LYS A 12 20.41 -15.49 -4.67
CA LYS A 12 19.75 -16.67 -4.11
C LYS A 12 18.24 -16.45 -4.10
N ALA A 13 17.59 -16.58 -5.25
CA ALA A 13 16.17 -16.87 -5.27
C ALA A 13 16.02 -18.40 -5.12
N THR A 14 15.30 -18.86 -4.11
CA THR A 14 14.84 -20.26 -4.08
C THR A 14 13.92 -20.48 -5.27
N GLU A 15 13.98 -21.65 -5.91
CA GLU A 15 13.01 -22.00 -6.96
C GLU A 15 11.60 -21.85 -6.40
N ALA A 16 10.75 -21.14 -7.14
CA ALA A 16 9.37 -20.95 -6.76
C ALA A 16 8.65 -22.31 -6.83
N PRO A 17 7.74 -22.61 -5.88
CA PRO A 17 6.95 -23.83 -5.97
C PRO A 17 6.12 -23.83 -7.25
N GLU A 18 6.03 -24.98 -7.90
CA GLU A 18 5.14 -25.22 -9.03
C GLU A 18 3.67 -25.01 -8.59
N LEU A 19 3.00 -24.05 -9.24
CA LEU A 19 1.60 -23.75 -8.99
C LEU A 19 0.73 -24.77 -9.75
N PRO A 20 -0.33 -25.31 -9.14
CA PRO A 20 -1.24 -26.23 -9.83
C PRO A 20 -1.97 -25.53 -10.99
N ASP A 21 -2.35 -26.27 -12.02
CA ASP A 21 -2.98 -25.72 -13.24
C ASP A 21 -4.26 -24.90 -12.96
N ASP A 22 -5.03 -25.29 -11.93
CA ASP A 22 -6.28 -24.62 -11.51
C ASP A 22 -6.05 -23.31 -10.73
N PHE A 23 -4.80 -23.02 -10.32
CA PHE A 23 -4.47 -21.87 -9.47
C PHE A 23 -4.98 -20.54 -10.03
N TRP A 24 -4.99 -20.39 -11.36
CA TRP A 24 -5.43 -19.17 -12.03
C TRP A 24 -6.92 -19.16 -12.37
N GLU A 25 -7.65 -20.29 -12.26
CA GLU A 25 -9.08 -20.37 -12.60
C GLU A 25 -9.96 -19.50 -11.68
N THR A 26 -9.53 -19.30 -10.43
CA THR A 26 -10.24 -18.47 -9.44
C THR A 26 -9.57 -17.14 -9.15
N ALA A 27 -8.46 -16.83 -9.84
CA ALA A 27 -7.69 -15.62 -9.59
C ALA A 27 -8.49 -14.37 -9.97
N GLN A 28 -8.85 -13.55 -8.98
CA GLN A 28 -9.50 -12.26 -9.21
C GLN A 28 -8.45 -11.21 -9.56
N VAL A 29 -8.55 -10.65 -10.77
CA VAL A 29 -7.71 -9.52 -11.20
C VAL A 29 -8.15 -8.26 -10.45
N GLU A 30 -7.44 -7.93 -9.39
CA GLU A 30 -7.63 -6.68 -8.66
C GLU A 30 -6.88 -5.55 -9.38
N LEU A 31 -7.61 -4.68 -10.09
CA LEU A 31 -7.01 -3.49 -10.69
C LEU A 31 -6.40 -2.60 -9.58
N PRO A 32 -5.16 -2.11 -9.76
CA PRO A 32 -4.54 -1.23 -8.78
C PRO A 32 -5.41 0.03 -8.66
N LYS A 33 -6.02 0.22 -7.50
CA LYS A 33 -6.82 1.41 -7.21
C LYS A 33 -5.91 2.63 -7.31
N THR A 34 -6.11 3.42 -8.36
CA THR A 34 -5.37 4.66 -8.55
C THR A 34 -5.76 5.63 -7.44
N LYS A 35 -4.78 5.97 -6.60
CA LYS A 35 -4.97 7.00 -5.58
C LYS A 35 -5.19 8.33 -6.29
N LYS A 36 -6.28 9.02 -5.96
CA LYS A 36 -6.50 10.38 -6.44
C LYS A 36 -5.65 11.33 -5.61
N ALA A 37 -4.85 12.16 -6.28
CA ALA A 37 -4.13 13.24 -5.61
C ALA A 37 -5.15 14.30 -5.16
N VAL A 38 -5.23 14.54 -3.86
CA VAL A 38 -6.09 15.56 -3.26
C VAL A 38 -5.23 16.52 -2.45
N SER A 39 -5.52 17.81 -2.56
CA SER A 39 -4.93 18.82 -1.68
C SER A 39 -5.90 19.08 -0.53
N MET A 40 -5.48 18.76 0.68
CA MET A 40 -6.27 18.92 1.90
C MET A 40 -5.40 19.60 2.96
N ARG A 41 -6.01 20.49 3.74
CA ARG A 41 -5.36 21.09 4.91
C ARG A 41 -5.49 20.13 6.08
N VAL A 42 -4.40 19.97 6.81
CA VAL A 42 -4.31 19.12 8.00
C VAL A 42 -3.62 19.96 9.06
N ASP A 43 -4.00 19.77 10.32
CA ASP A 43 -3.35 20.46 11.43
C ASP A 43 -1.85 20.14 11.49
N PRO A 44 -1.02 21.12 11.90
CA PRO A 44 0.43 20.98 11.88
C PRO A 44 0.92 19.87 12.82
N ASP A 45 0.31 19.69 13.98
CA ASP A 45 0.68 18.65 14.96
C ASP A 45 0.48 17.24 14.39
N ILE A 46 -0.61 17.02 13.66
CA ILE A 46 -0.91 15.74 13.01
C ILE A 46 0.17 15.46 11.96
N LEU A 47 0.52 16.46 11.15
CA LEU A 47 1.53 16.30 10.12
C LEU A 47 2.90 16.01 10.74
N GLU A 48 3.27 16.70 11.82
CA GLU A 48 4.52 16.47 12.56
C GLU A 48 4.56 15.06 13.18
N PHE A 49 3.45 14.61 13.78
CA PHE A 49 3.34 13.26 14.32
C PHE A 49 3.65 12.19 13.26
N PHE A 50 3.05 12.27 12.07
CA PHE A 50 3.32 11.28 11.02
C PHE A 50 4.70 11.44 10.40
N LYS A 51 5.23 12.67 10.27
CA LYS A 51 6.60 12.91 9.80
C LYS A 51 7.66 12.35 10.74
N SER A 52 7.45 12.43 12.06
CA SER A 52 8.38 11.90 13.06
C SER A 52 8.59 10.38 12.93
N GLN A 53 7.63 9.67 12.35
CA GLN A 53 7.69 8.22 12.14
C GLN A 53 8.46 7.80 10.86
N GLY A 54 9.14 8.74 10.20
CA GLY A 54 10.04 8.49 9.07
C GLY A 54 9.39 8.50 7.68
N GLY A 55 10.03 7.81 6.74
CA GLY A 55 9.59 7.71 5.36
C GLY A 55 8.18 7.14 5.23
N GLY A 56 7.40 7.63 4.26
CA GLY A 56 6.05 7.14 4.01
C GLY A 56 4.97 7.67 4.95
N HIS A 57 5.17 8.83 5.59
CA HIS A 57 4.16 9.49 6.43
C HIS A 57 2.80 9.62 5.73
N LEU A 58 2.76 9.97 4.43
CA LEU A 58 1.53 10.01 3.63
C LEU A 58 0.85 8.64 3.50
N THR A 59 1.63 7.57 3.37
CA THR A 59 1.10 6.19 3.31
C THR A 59 0.45 5.80 4.64
N LYS A 60 1.09 6.14 5.76
CA LYS A 60 0.54 5.89 7.10
C LYS A 60 -0.74 6.70 7.34
N MET A 61 -0.73 7.99 7.00
CA MET A 61 -1.93 8.84 7.05
C MET A 61 -3.08 8.23 6.23
N HIS A 62 -2.79 7.79 5.00
CA HIS A 62 -3.79 7.15 4.15
C HIS A 62 -4.35 5.86 4.76
N SER A 63 -3.53 5.04 5.40
CA SER A 63 -4.00 3.82 6.08
C SER A 63 -4.95 4.13 7.24
N VAL A 64 -4.66 5.16 8.03
CA VAL A 64 -5.54 5.62 9.12
C VAL A 64 -6.87 6.11 8.58
N LEU A 65 -6.85 6.95 7.54
CA LEU A 65 -8.07 7.42 6.88
C LEU A 65 -8.90 6.25 6.33
N ARG A 66 -8.24 5.24 5.75
CA ARG A 66 -8.93 4.06 5.23
C ARG A 66 -9.60 3.26 6.34
N ALA A 67 -8.91 3.03 7.45
CA ALA A 67 -9.43 2.32 8.61
C ALA A 67 -10.63 3.05 9.22
N TYR A 68 -10.56 4.38 9.34
CA TYR A 68 -11.68 5.20 9.79
C TYR A 68 -12.91 5.03 8.89
N VAL A 69 -12.74 5.16 7.57
CA VAL A 69 -13.83 4.97 6.60
C VAL A 69 -14.43 3.56 6.70
N ASP A 70 -13.60 2.53 6.86
CA ASP A 70 -14.07 1.15 6.94
C ASP A 70 -14.89 0.89 8.20
N ALA A 71 -14.42 1.37 9.35
CA ALA A 71 -15.14 1.29 10.62
C ALA A 71 -16.51 1.96 10.53
N HIS A 72 -16.58 3.17 9.97
CA HIS A 72 -17.84 3.91 9.84
C HIS A 72 -18.79 3.36 8.78
N LYS A 73 -18.27 2.73 7.73
CA LYS A 73 -19.11 2.03 6.74
C LYS A 73 -19.73 0.77 7.33
N LYS A 74 -19.00 0.03 8.16
CA LYS A 74 -19.52 -1.15 8.84
C LYS A 74 -20.66 -0.79 9.80
N LEU A 75 -20.51 0.30 10.55
CA LEU A 75 -21.54 0.86 11.44
C LEU A 75 -22.82 1.33 10.72
N SER A 76 -22.76 1.63 9.43
CA SER A 76 -23.91 2.12 8.64
C SER A 76 -24.62 1.02 7.85
N ALA A 77 -24.09 -0.21 7.88
CA ALA A 77 -24.61 -1.37 7.17
C ALA A 77 -25.20 -2.43 8.12
N GLU A 78 -25.36 -2.09 9.40
CA GLU A 78 -26.03 -2.88 10.45
C GLU A 78 -27.32 -2.20 10.92
#